data_AF-R7MAV7-F1
#
_entry.id   AF-R7MAV7-F1
#
_cell.length_a   1.000
_cell.length_b   1.000
_cell.length_c   1.000
_cell.angle_alpha   90.00
_cell.angle_beta   90.00
_cell.angle_gamma   90.00
#
_symmetry.space_group_name_H-M   'P 1'
#
loop_
_entity.id
_entity.type
_entity.pdbx_description
1 polymer ?
#
loop_
_entity_poly.entity_id
_entity_poly.type
_entity_poly.pdbx_seq_one_letter_code
_entity_poly.pdbx_strand_id
1 'polypeptide(L)'
;MISLIQNELKKIFKKKSLLITLLVTLAFIILTNVLYKLDFGNSYYDYIEEEISFYREQLKTLDPEKDKDMYAQYKTELEVYQLVKKYGEKSWQAQIIQSEMRGCITEINYFTYQEKNNDELKAVKAKHDEYVKRLDTNDWRYFAEEELKDKESKIKDAKEMQEKTTNKLEIKEIQNQIRGLEISRQIASWRLEKDIPYGNDYKNDCLNNYRVAMQNIRDYEFGEIEQNYDAKKQYYEAKETAAINKYDIENGTTVCDKTNAKGIMLDVFGEYEIFLIVMFMMTAGVIVSEEFNKGTIKLLLIKPYKRSTILASKFITSIIVAIIVILLVLLMQFVVGGLIQGFDSFKNPTIIYDHTINNVKHINTIQYLAMQALGKAPMYILLMTLAFAFSTIFTNSALAITISLLGYMGSSVINMLALNLKLNWIKYFVTPNWNLTEYFWGGIPTFEGITLPFSIAIIVIYMVIMLVPTFIIFQKKNIKNI
;
A
#
# COMPACT_ATOMS: atom_id res chain seq x y z
N MET A 1 -40.93 -14.17 -7.58
CA MET A 1 -39.73 -13.33 -7.35
C MET A 1 -38.54 -13.83 -8.17
N ILE A 2 -38.18 -15.12 -8.11
CA ILE A 2 -37.05 -15.70 -8.87
C ILE A 2 -37.15 -15.44 -10.39
N SER A 3 -38.33 -15.64 -10.98
CA SER A 3 -38.57 -15.34 -12.40
C SER A 3 -38.35 -13.87 -12.78
N LEU A 4 -38.60 -12.93 -11.86
CA LEU A 4 -38.31 -11.51 -12.08
C LEU A 4 -36.80 -11.27 -12.11
N ILE A 5 -36.08 -11.84 -11.14
CA ILE A 5 -34.62 -11.75 -11.06
C ILE A 5 -33.97 -12.32 -12.32
N GLN A 6 -34.37 -13.52 -12.77
CA GLN A 6 -33.84 -14.14 -13.98
C GLN A 6 -34.03 -13.27 -15.24
N ASN A 7 -35.21 -12.67 -15.38
CA ASN A 7 -35.50 -11.78 -16.50
C ASN A 7 -34.63 -10.51 -16.47
N GLU A 8 -34.42 -9.93 -15.28
CA GLU A 8 -33.58 -8.75 -15.12
C GLU A 8 -32.10 -9.07 -15.38
N LEU A 9 -31.58 -10.21 -14.91
CA LEU A 9 -30.23 -10.68 -15.24
C LEU A 9 -30.03 -10.81 -16.76
N LYS A 10 -30.97 -11.46 -17.47
CA LYS A 10 -30.90 -11.61 -18.93
C LYS A 10 -30.89 -10.27 -19.66
N LYS A 11 -31.59 -9.25 -19.16
CA LYS A 11 -31.54 -7.89 -19.71
C LYS A 11 -30.17 -7.26 -19.48
N ILE A 12 -29.65 -7.32 -18.26
CA ILE A 12 -28.40 -6.66 -17.86
C ILE A 12 -27.20 -7.21 -18.65
N PHE A 13 -27.07 -8.54 -18.73
CA PHE A 13 -25.95 -9.17 -19.47
C PHE A 13 -25.99 -8.94 -20.98
N LYS A 14 -27.14 -8.54 -21.54
CA LYS A 14 -27.26 -8.16 -22.96
C LYS A 14 -26.92 -6.70 -23.22
N LYS A 15 -26.70 -5.87 -22.19
CA LYS A 15 -26.40 -4.45 -22.39
C LYS A 15 -24.96 -4.27 -22.85
N LYS A 16 -24.79 -3.56 -23.97
CA LYS A 16 -23.48 -3.16 -24.48
C LYS A 16 -22.68 -2.34 -23.47
N SER A 17 -23.34 -1.52 -22.65
CA SER A 17 -22.68 -0.69 -21.63
C SER A 17 -21.89 -1.51 -20.61
N LEU A 18 -22.45 -2.65 -20.13
CA LEU A 18 -21.77 -3.53 -19.19
C LEU A 18 -20.54 -4.19 -19.84
N LEU A 19 -20.67 -4.61 -21.10
CA LEU A 19 -19.57 -5.21 -21.84
C LEU A 19 -18.44 -4.20 -22.10
N ILE A 20 -18.78 -2.95 -22.47
CA ILE A 20 -17.82 -1.86 -22.65
C ILE A 20 -17.08 -1.59 -21.33
N THR A 21 -17.77 -1.49 -20.20
CA THR A 21 -17.11 -1.27 -18.91
C THR A 21 -16.21 -2.43 -18.51
N LEU A 22 -16.63 -3.68 -18.74
CA LEU A 22 -15.79 -4.85 -18.49
C LEU A 22 -14.53 -4.86 -19.37
N LEU A 23 -14.63 -4.43 -20.63
CA LEU A 23 -13.46 -4.29 -21.51
C LEU A 23 -12.51 -3.18 -21.04
N VAL A 24 -13.04 -2.05 -20.57
CA VAL A 24 -12.22 -0.98 -19.97
C VAL A 24 -11.53 -1.48 -18.70
N THR A 25 -12.24 -2.20 -17.83
CA THR A 25 -11.64 -2.82 -16.63
C THR A 25 -10.57 -3.83 -17.01
N LEU A 26 -10.80 -4.67 -18.03
CA LEU A 26 -9.79 -5.62 -18.52
C LEU A 26 -8.55 -4.89 -19.07
N ALA A 27 -8.73 -3.82 -19.85
CA ALA A 27 -7.62 -3.01 -20.35
C ALA A 27 -6.82 -2.38 -19.20
N PHE A 28 -7.49 -1.90 -18.15
CA PHE A 28 -6.84 -1.37 -16.97
C PHE A 28 -6.09 -2.46 -16.19
N ILE A 29 -6.67 -3.65 -16.02
CA ILE A 29 -6.00 -4.80 -15.40
C ILE A 29 -4.70 -5.14 -16.18
N ILE A 30 -4.76 -5.19 -17.51
CA ILE A 30 -3.58 -5.41 -18.35
C ILE A 30 -2.55 -4.30 -18.12
N LEU A 31 -2.97 -3.04 -18.14
CA LEU A 31 -2.09 -1.90 -17.88
C LEU A 31 -1.39 -2.02 -16.52
N THR A 32 -2.13 -2.25 -15.43
CA THR A 32 -1.57 -2.42 -14.08
C THR A 32 -0.52 -3.52 -14.02
N ASN A 33 -0.81 -4.71 -14.58
CA ASN A 33 0.13 -5.82 -14.57
C ASN A 33 1.38 -5.54 -15.42
N VAL A 34 1.24 -4.83 -16.55
CA VAL A 34 2.39 -4.37 -17.36
C VAL A 34 3.20 -3.34 -16.58
N LEU A 35 2.56 -2.35 -15.96
CA LEU A 35 3.25 -1.30 -15.20
C LEU A 35 4.04 -1.88 -14.03
N TYR A 36 3.48 -2.82 -13.28
CA TYR A 36 4.22 -3.48 -12.19
C TYR A 36 5.34 -4.41 -12.67
N LYS A 37 5.24 -4.94 -13.89
CA LYS A 37 6.30 -5.76 -14.48
C LYS A 37 7.45 -4.91 -15.04
N LEU A 38 7.11 -3.75 -15.59
CA LEU A 38 8.09 -2.76 -16.03
C LEU A 38 8.62 -2.08 -14.76
N ASP A 39 9.76 -2.55 -14.27
CA ASP A 39 10.49 -1.92 -13.17
C ASP A 39 10.79 -0.45 -13.54
N PHE A 40 9.92 0.47 -13.12
CA PHE A 40 10.12 1.92 -13.19
C PHE A 40 10.94 2.40 -11.99
N GLY A 41 11.81 1.57 -11.43
CA GLY A 41 12.75 2.01 -10.41
C GLY A 41 13.51 3.22 -10.92
N ASN A 42 13.19 4.40 -10.38
CA ASN A 42 13.99 5.60 -10.54
C ASN A 42 15.39 5.22 -10.06
N SER A 43 16.32 5.04 -10.98
CA SER A 43 17.71 4.95 -10.58
C SER A 43 18.08 6.34 -10.12
N TYR A 44 18.64 6.47 -8.91
CA TYR A 44 19.31 7.70 -8.50
C TYR A 44 20.34 8.17 -9.56
N TYR A 45 20.75 7.26 -10.45
CA TYR A 45 21.74 7.45 -11.49
C TYR A 45 21.21 7.46 -12.92
N ASP A 46 19.89 7.58 -13.15
CA ASP A 46 19.34 7.62 -14.52
C ASP A 46 20.00 8.72 -15.39
N TYR A 47 20.64 9.71 -14.76
CA TYR A 47 21.37 10.82 -15.39
C TYR A 47 22.86 10.87 -15.00
N ILE A 48 23.50 9.73 -14.68
CA ILE A 48 24.88 9.71 -14.15
C ILE A 48 25.91 10.40 -15.05
N GLU A 49 25.72 10.34 -16.38
CA GLU A 49 26.62 11.01 -17.32
C GLU A 49 26.47 12.53 -17.30
N GLU A 50 25.25 13.02 -17.12
CA GLU A 50 24.95 14.44 -17.00
C GLU A 50 25.52 14.98 -15.68
N GLU A 51 25.33 14.25 -14.57
CA GLU A 51 25.91 14.57 -13.26
C GLU A 51 27.44 14.63 -13.31
N ILE A 52 28.10 13.61 -13.86
CA ILE A 52 29.56 13.60 -14.03
C ILE A 52 30.03 14.81 -14.84
N SER A 53 29.30 15.16 -15.91
CA SER A 53 29.62 16.31 -16.76
C SER A 53 29.44 17.63 -16.01
N PHE A 54 28.35 17.76 -15.25
CA PHE A 54 28.07 18.92 -14.42
C PHE A 54 29.18 19.17 -13.40
N TYR A 55 29.51 18.20 -12.54
CA TYR A 55 30.55 18.39 -11.52
C TYR A 55 31.93 18.64 -12.13
N ARG A 56 32.24 18.02 -13.28
CA ARG A 56 33.48 18.28 -14.00
C ARG A 56 33.59 19.72 -14.50
N GLU A 57 32.50 20.29 -15.02
CA GLU A 57 32.48 21.70 -15.42
C GLU A 57 32.56 22.63 -14.22
N GLN A 58 31.82 22.36 -13.15
CA GLN A 58 31.88 23.19 -11.93
C GLN A 58 33.31 23.24 -11.34
N LEU A 59 34.00 22.10 -11.26
CA LEU A 59 35.37 22.05 -10.74
C LEU A 59 36.39 22.85 -11.56
N LYS A 60 36.14 23.13 -12.85
CA LYS A 60 37.02 24.01 -13.65
C LYS A 60 36.93 25.48 -13.24
N THR A 61 35.81 25.87 -12.63
CA THR A 61 35.55 27.26 -12.24
C THR A 61 36.03 27.58 -10.82
N LEU A 62 36.36 26.56 -10.03
CA LEU A 62 36.74 26.67 -8.63
C LEU A 62 38.26 26.60 -8.46
N ASP A 63 38.81 27.43 -7.57
CA ASP A 63 40.21 27.38 -7.18
C ASP A 63 40.37 26.47 -5.95
N PRO A 64 41.11 25.35 -6.03
CA PRO A 64 41.25 24.39 -4.93
C PRO A 64 41.93 24.96 -3.67
N GLU A 65 42.57 26.13 -3.73
CA GLU A 65 43.13 26.81 -2.56
C GLU A 65 42.25 27.95 -2.02
N LYS A 66 41.34 28.52 -2.82
CA LYS A 66 40.43 29.60 -2.37
C LYS A 66 39.03 29.09 -2.04
N ASP A 67 38.53 28.14 -2.84
CA ASP A 67 37.19 27.58 -2.76
C ASP A 67 37.22 26.15 -2.18
N LYS A 68 38.10 25.91 -1.22
CA LYS A 68 38.46 24.58 -0.67
C LYS A 68 37.25 23.71 -0.33
N ASP A 69 36.26 24.29 0.34
CA ASP A 69 35.08 23.57 0.82
C ASP A 69 34.22 23.07 -0.34
N MET A 70 33.90 23.98 -1.26
CA MET A 70 33.08 23.70 -2.44
C MET A 70 33.81 22.76 -3.40
N TYR A 71 35.12 22.96 -3.57
CA TYR A 71 35.96 22.10 -4.39
C TYR A 71 35.99 20.67 -3.85
N ALA A 72 36.22 20.48 -2.55
CA ALA A 72 36.25 19.15 -1.92
C ALA A 72 34.89 18.42 -2.03
N GLN A 73 33.78 19.15 -1.88
CA GLN A 73 32.43 18.59 -2.05
C GLN A 73 32.17 18.15 -3.49
N TYR A 74 32.37 19.03 -4.48
CA TYR A 74 32.15 18.69 -5.89
C TYR A 74 33.10 17.60 -6.39
N LYS A 75 34.32 17.57 -5.86
CA LYS A 75 35.28 16.52 -6.15
C LYS A 75 34.82 15.16 -5.62
N THR A 76 34.25 15.14 -4.42
CA THR A 76 33.65 13.94 -3.81
C THR A 76 32.51 13.40 -4.66
N GLU A 77 31.54 14.25 -5.04
CA GLU A 77 30.41 13.83 -5.87
C GLU A 77 30.90 13.27 -7.22
N LEU A 78 31.82 13.96 -7.89
CA LEU A 78 32.39 13.49 -9.15
C LEU A 78 33.02 12.10 -9.04
N GLU A 79 33.81 11.85 -7.99
CA GLU A 79 34.49 10.56 -7.78
C GLU A 79 33.50 9.45 -7.44
N VAL A 80 32.51 9.74 -6.61
CA VAL A 80 31.41 8.84 -6.27
C VAL A 80 30.64 8.42 -7.54
N TYR A 81 30.22 9.36 -8.38
CA TYR A 81 29.51 9.05 -9.62
C TYR A 81 30.39 8.28 -10.61
N GLN A 82 31.68 8.61 -10.73
CA GLN A 82 32.60 7.85 -11.58
C GLN A 82 32.75 6.40 -11.12
N LEU A 83 32.83 6.18 -9.81
CA LEU A 83 32.95 4.85 -9.23
C LEU A 83 31.66 4.05 -9.43
N VAL A 84 30.48 4.66 -9.21
CA VAL A 84 29.19 4.02 -9.51
C VAL A 84 29.11 3.65 -11.00
N LYS A 85 29.48 4.57 -11.90
CA LYS A 85 29.50 4.31 -13.35
C LYS A 85 30.41 3.12 -13.71
N LYS A 86 31.55 2.96 -13.02
CA LYS A 86 32.49 1.84 -13.24
C LYS A 86 31.82 0.48 -13.00
N TYR A 87 31.03 0.34 -11.93
CA TYR A 87 30.43 -0.96 -11.55
C TYR A 87 29.00 -1.15 -12.06
N GLY A 88 28.34 -0.09 -12.51
CA GLY A 88 26.97 -0.09 -12.99
C GLY A 88 25.98 0.33 -11.91
N GLU A 89 24.96 1.07 -12.32
CA GLU A 89 24.06 1.80 -11.42
C GLU A 89 23.15 0.90 -10.57
N LYS A 90 22.72 -0.23 -11.15
CA LYS A 90 21.87 -1.21 -10.47
C LYS A 90 22.69 -2.27 -9.71
N SER A 91 24.01 -2.13 -9.63
CA SER A 91 24.89 -3.09 -8.97
C SER A 91 24.84 -2.95 -7.44
N TRP A 92 25.19 -4.01 -6.72
CA TRP A 92 25.33 -3.95 -5.27
C TRP A 92 26.49 -3.01 -4.86
N GLN A 93 27.52 -2.92 -5.71
CA GLN A 93 28.64 -2.02 -5.51
C GLN A 93 28.16 -0.57 -5.47
N ALA A 94 27.24 -0.18 -6.34
CA ALA A 94 26.66 1.17 -6.32
C ALA A 94 26.02 1.50 -4.96
N GLN A 95 25.34 0.54 -4.33
CA GLN A 95 24.75 0.71 -3.01
C GLN A 95 25.81 0.93 -1.92
N ILE A 96 26.85 0.09 -1.90
CA ILE A 96 27.96 0.22 -0.94
C ILE A 96 28.77 1.50 -1.16
N ILE A 97 28.95 1.92 -2.42
CA ILE A 97 29.63 3.18 -2.73
C ILE A 97 28.89 4.34 -2.08
N GLN A 98 27.57 4.34 -2.13
CA GLN A 98 26.75 5.38 -1.49
C GLN A 98 26.73 5.30 0.02
N SER A 99 26.49 4.11 0.58
CA SER A 99 26.26 3.98 2.01
C SER A 99 27.55 4.01 2.83
N GLU A 100 28.62 3.38 2.34
CA GLU A 100 29.87 3.18 3.10
C GLU A 100 31.07 3.94 2.52
N MET A 101 31.24 3.97 1.20
CA MET A 101 32.45 4.57 0.61
C MET A 101 32.40 6.09 0.48
N ARG A 102 31.20 6.68 0.32
CA ARG A 102 31.04 8.14 0.16
C ARG A 102 31.68 8.90 1.32
N GLY A 103 31.56 8.40 2.55
CA GLY A 103 32.23 8.99 3.72
C GLY A 103 33.75 8.98 3.58
N CYS A 104 34.34 7.85 3.16
CA CYS A 104 35.78 7.75 2.94
C CYS A 104 36.28 8.71 1.84
N ILE A 105 35.53 8.84 0.73
CA ILE A 105 35.87 9.76 -0.36
C ILE A 105 35.76 11.23 0.11
N THR A 106 34.74 11.53 0.91
CA THR A 106 34.55 12.86 1.52
C THR A 106 35.75 13.20 2.41
N GLU A 107 36.16 12.30 3.30
CA GLU A 107 37.31 12.47 4.20
C GLU A 107 38.62 12.62 3.42
N ILE A 108 38.84 11.81 2.37
CA ILE A 108 40.02 11.95 1.50
C ILE A 108 40.10 13.37 0.92
N ASN A 109 39.00 13.88 0.37
CA ASN A 109 38.98 15.21 -0.24
C ASN A 109 39.07 16.32 0.81
N TYR A 110 38.44 16.15 1.97
CA TYR A 110 38.56 17.06 3.11
C TYR A 110 40.01 17.18 3.60
N PHE A 111 40.69 16.07 3.88
CA PHE A 111 42.09 16.08 4.33
C PHE A 111 43.05 16.52 3.23
N THR A 112 42.70 16.33 1.95
CA THR A 112 43.55 16.77 0.83
C THR A 112 43.50 18.29 0.63
N TYR A 113 42.30 18.89 0.62
CA TYR A 113 42.12 20.28 0.20
C TYR A 113 41.87 21.26 1.35
N GLN A 114 41.23 20.82 2.44
CA GLN A 114 40.88 21.69 3.56
C GLN A 114 41.95 21.63 4.67
N GLU A 115 42.03 20.51 5.39
CA GLU A 115 42.85 20.40 6.60
C GLU A 115 44.34 20.14 6.31
N LYS A 116 44.65 19.52 5.16
CA LYS A 116 46.01 19.14 4.75
C LYS A 116 46.73 18.23 5.76
N ASN A 117 45.97 17.36 6.43
CA ASN A 117 46.46 16.40 7.41
C ASN A 117 46.93 15.10 6.72
N ASN A 118 48.24 14.96 6.54
CA ASN A 118 48.83 13.85 5.78
C ASN A 118 48.72 12.47 6.45
N ASP A 119 48.70 12.44 7.78
CA ASP A 119 48.65 11.18 8.53
C ASP A 119 47.26 10.56 8.48
N GLU A 120 46.21 11.38 8.70
CA GLU A 120 44.82 10.95 8.56
C GLU A 120 44.47 10.61 7.10
N LEU A 121 44.96 11.40 6.14
CA LEU A 121 44.80 11.12 4.72
C LEU A 121 45.34 9.73 4.33
N LYS A 122 46.48 9.32 4.89
CA LYS A 122 47.06 8.00 4.62
C LYS A 122 46.20 6.86 5.16
N ALA A 123 45.63 7.03 6.36
CA ALA A 123 44.76 6.03 6.97
C ALA A 123 43.45 5.86 6.18
N VAL A 124 42.80 6.96 5.81
CA VAL A 124 41.54 6.92 5.04
C VAL A 124 41.78 6.36 3.63
N LYS A 125 42.89 6.71 2.97
CA LYS A 125 43.24 6.12 1.66
C LYS A 125 43.43 4.60 1.74
N ALA A 126 44.10 4.10 2.77
CA ALA A 126 44.28 2.65 2.95
C ALA A 126 42.92 1.94 3.11
N LYS A 127 41.98 2.53 3.86
CA LYS A 127 40.62 2.00 4.01
C LYS A 127 39.84 2.04 2.68
N HIS A 128 39.91 3.16 1.97
CA HIS A 128 39.31 3.31 0.64
C HIS A 128 39.84 2.26 -0.35
N ASP A 129 41.15 2.05 -0.40
CA ASP A 129 41.77 1.10 -1.34
C ASP A 129 41.38 -0.35 -1.03
N GLU A 130 41.25 -0.70 0.26
CA GLU A 130 40.71 -2.01 0.65
C GLU A 130 39.24 -2.15 0.22
N TYR A 131 38.40 -1.12 0.39
CA TYR A 131 37.02 -1.15 -0.10
C TYR A 131 36.95 -1.33 -1.63
N VAL A 132 37.74 -0.58 -2.40
CA VAL A 132 37.83 -0.73 -3.87
C VAL A 132 38.22 -2.17 -4.24
N LYS A 133 39.20 -2.75 -3.57
CA LYS A 133 39.62 -4.14 -3.80
C LYS A 133 38.47 -5.12 -3.54
N ARG A 134 37.67 -4.93 -2.47
CA ARG A 134 36.51 -5.78 -2.17
C ARG A 134 35.41 -5.65 -3.22
N LEU A 135 35.18 -4.45 -3.73
CA LEU A 135 34.26 -4.22 -4.86
C LEU A 135 34.73 -4.95 -6.13
N ASP A 136 36.03 -4.85 -6.45
CA ASP A 136 36.64 -5.51 -7.62
C ASP A 136 36.60 -7.05 -7.51
N THR A 137 36.72 -7.62 -6.30
CA THR A 137 36.64 -9.08 -6.08
C THR A 137 35.22 -9.61 -5.88
N ASN A 138 34.20 -8.76 -6.04
CA ASN A 138 32.80 -9.10 -5.82
C ASN A 138 32.46 -9.58 -4.38
N ASP A 139 33.19 -9.09 -3.38
CA ASP A 139 33.13 -9.55 -1.98
C ASP A 139 32.21 -8.65 -1.13
N TRP A 140 30.90 -8.76 -1.37
CA TRP A 140 29.90 -7.98 -0.62
C TRP A 140 29.79 -8.43 0.85
N ARG A 141 30.16 -9.68 1.15
CA ARG A 141 30.07 -10.26 2.51
C ARG A 141 30.97 -9.53 3.48
N TYR A 142 32.14 -9.10 3.04
CA TYR A 142 33.07 -8.29 3.82
C TYR A 142 32.37 -7.10 4.51
N PHE A 143 31.53 -6.36 3.79
CA PHE A 143 30.83 -5.19 4.36
C PHE A 143 29.79 -5.59 5.41
N ALA A 144 29.06 -6.68 5.19
CA ALA A 144 28.09 -7.20 6.16
C ALA A 144 28.78 -7.78 7.41
N GLU A 145 29.95 -8.42 7.25
CA GLU A 145 30.77 -8.92 8.36
C GLU A 145 31.38 -7.77 9.18
N GLU A 146 31.88 -6.72 8.51
CA GLU A 146 32.38 -5.50 9.16
C GLU A 146 31.26 -4.81 9.95
N GLU A 147 30.08 -4.66 9.35
CA GLU A 147 28.88 -4.10 10.01
C GLU A 147 28.50 -4.94 11.23
N LEU A 148 28.42 -6.27 11.08
CA LEU A 148 28.05 -7.18 12.17
C LEU A 148 29.01 -7.03 13.35
N LYS A 149 30.31 -7.04 13.10
CA LYS A 149 31.35 -6.89 14.11
C LYS A 149 31.28 -5.52 14.80
N ASP A 150 31.07 -4.44 14.05
CA ASP A 150 30.87 -3.09 14.60
C ASP A 150 29.67 -3.06 15.55
N LYS A 151 28.52 -3.61 15.14
CA LYS A 151 27.32 -3.61 15.98
C LYS A 151 27.48 -4.48 17.22
N GLU A 152 28.10 -5.65 17.12
CA GLU A 152 28.35 -6.52 18.27
C GLU A 152 29.24 -5.85 19.31
N SER A 153 30.31 -5.18 18.89
CA SER A 153 31.17 -4.40 19.79
C SER A 153 30.38 -3.29 20.48
N LYS A 154 29.65 -2.47 19.73
CA LYS A 154 28.85 -1.36 20.29
C LYS A 154 27.76 -1.83 21.25
N ILE A 155 27.10 -2.96 20.95
CA ILE A 155 26.11 -3.55 21.86
C ILE A 155 26.76 -4.00 23.16
N LYS A 156 27.95 -4.62 23.09
CA LYS A 156 28.70 -5.03 24.28
C LYS A 156 29.06 -3.81 25.14
N ASP A 157 29.64 -2.77 24.53
CA ASP A 157 30.04 -1.55 25.23
C ASP A 157 28.84 -0.85 25.88
N ALA A 158 27.70 -0.78 25.17
CA ALA A 158 26.47 -0.21 25.68
C ALA A 158 25.88 -1.02 26.85
N LYS A 159 25.96 -2.36 26.81
CA LYS A 159 25.52 -3.22 27.93
C LYS A 159 26.40 -3.05 29.17
N GLU A 160 27.72 -2.96 29.00
CA GLU A 160 28.64 -2.67 30.10
C GLU A 160 28.39 -1.28 30.71
N MET A 161 28.04 -0.29 29.88
CA MET A 161 27.64 1.03 30.35
C MET A 161 26.32 0.98 31.13
N GLN A 162 25.34 0.22 30.64
CA GLN A 162 24.06 0.01 31.31
C GLN A 162 24.23 -0.55 32.73
N GLU A 163 25.10 -1.55 32.91
CA GLU A 163 25.36 -2.17 34.22
C GLU A 163 26.00 -1.20 35.24
N LYS A 164 26.78 -0.23 34.75
CA LYS A 164 27.44 0.80 35.58
C LYS A 164 26.52 1.99 35.87
N THR A 165 25.40 2.09 35.19
CA THR A 165 24.49 3.24 35.27
C THR A 165 23.40 2.99 36.32
N THR A 166 23.19 3.95 37.22
CA THR A 166 22.16 3.85 38.28
C THR A 166 20.91 4.69 37.96
N ASN A 167 21.06 5.71 37.11
CA ASN A 167 19.97 6.61 36.74
C ASN A 167 18.98 5.90 35.80
N LYS A 168 17.70 5.83 36.19
CA LYS A 168 16.65 5.15 35.41
C LYS A 168 16.41 5.74 34.03
N LEU A 169 16.57 7.06 33.86
CA LEU A 169 16.39 7.72 32.57
C LEU A 169 17.53 7.37 31.61
N GLU A 170 18.77 7.45 32.10
CA GLU A 170 19.96 7.06 31.33
C GLU A 170 19.92 5.57 30.96
N ILE A 171 19.50 4.69 31.87
CA ILE A 171 19.29 3.26 31.55
C ILE A 171 18.30 3.08 30.41
N LYS A 172 17.20 3.85 30.40
CA LYS A 172 16.18 3.77 29.34
C LYS A 172 16.73 4.24 27.99
N GLU A 173 17.54 5.30 27.97
CA GLU A 173 18.22 5.78 26.76
C GLU A 173 19.22 4.75 26.23
N ILE A 174 20.02 4.14 27.11
CA ILE A 174 20.96 3.07 26.74
C ILE A 174 20.20 1.86 26.19
N GLN A 175 19.07 1.48 26.78
CA GLN A 175 18.21 0.40 26.26
C GLN A 175 17.65 0.73 24.87
N ASN A 176 17.27 1.98 24.61
CA ASN A 176 16.81 2.43 23.29
C ASN A 176 17.95 2.31 22.25
N GLN A 177 19.16 2.74 22.62
CA GLN A 177 20.35 2.60 21.78
C GLN A 177 20.68 1.14 21.47
N ILE A 178 20.70 0.27 22.49
CA ILE A 178 20.91 -1.17 22.34
C ILE A 178 19.88 -1.76 21.36
N ARG A 179 18.59 -1.41 21.52
CA ARG A 179 17.52 -1.89 20.64
C ARG A 179 17.75 -1.50 19.17
N GLY A 180 18.20 -0.27 18.91
CA GLY A 180 18.57 0.18 17.57
C GLY A 180 19.74 -0.57 16.95
N LEU A 181 20.78 -0.82 17.75
CA LEU A 181 21.94 -1.60 17.33
C LEU A 181 21.57 -3.06 17.05
N GLU A 182 20.71 -3.68 17.86
CA GLU A 182 20.23 -5.05 17.67
C GLU A 182 19.44 -5.22 16.37
N ILE A 183 18.62 -4.24 15.98
CA ILE A 183 17.90 -4.24 14.70
C ILE A 183 18.89 -4.28 13.53
N SER A 184 19.89 -3.40 13.56
CA SER A 184 20.90 -3.31 12.49
C SER A 184 21.77 -4.58 12.43
N ARG A 185 22.18 -5.08 13.60
CA ARG A 185 22.90 -6.36 13.72
C ARG A 185 22.10 -7.52 13.12
N GLN A 186 20.80 -7.59 13.39
CA GLN A 186 19.94 -8.65 12.84
C GLN A 186 19.86 -8.60 11.31
N ILE A 187 19.78 -7.40 10.73
CA ILE A 187 19.79 -7.21 9.27
C ILE A 187 21.10 -7.69 8.67
N ALA A 188 22.25 -7.31 9.24
CA ALA A 188 23.56 -7.79 8.80
C ALA A 188 23.68 -9.32 8.90
N SER A 189 23.17 -9.91 10.00
CA SER A 189 23.10 -11.37 10.18
C SER A 189 22.27 -12.04 9.07
N TRP A 190 21.08 -11.52 8.79
CA TRP A 190 20.24 -12.05 7.72
C TRP A 190 20.87 -11.92 6.34
N ARG A 191 21.61 -10.85 6.04
CA ARG A 191 22.34 -10.75 4.77
C ARG A 191 23.30 -11.92 4.59
N LEU A 192 24.08 -12.24 5.62
CA LEU A 192 25.05 -13.33 5.60
C LEU A 192 24.38 -14.72 5.59
N GLU A 193 23.39 -14.94 6.45
CA GLU A 193 22.68 -16.21 6.60
C GLU A 193 21.80 -16.57 5.39
N LYS A 194 21.18 -15.57 4.76
CA LYS A 194 20.20 -15.74 3.68
C LYS A 194 20.75 -15.39 2.29
N ASP A 195 22.05 -15.14 2.20
CA ASP A 195 22.76 -14.80 0.96
C ASP A 195 22.06 -13.65 0.22
N ILE A 196 21.96 -12.49 0.90
CA ILE A 196 21.30 -11.28 0.38
C ILE A 196 22.35 -10.18 0.13
N PRO A 197 22.88 -10.08 -1.10
CA PRO A 197 23.70 -8.95 -1.51
C PRO A 197 22.98 -7.62 -1.34
N TYR A 198 23.74 -6.53 -1.24
CA TYR A 198 23.18 -5.18 -1.31
C TYR A 198 22.55 -4.96 -2.69
N GLY A 199 21.52 -4.13 -2.80
CA GLY A 199 20.87 -3.92 -4.09
C GLY A 199 19.51 -3.26 -3.97
N ASN A 200 18.92 -3.00 -5.13
CA ASN A 200 17.56 -2.48 -5.28
C ASN A 200 16.65 -3.61 -5.75
N ASP A 201 16.51 -4.64 -4.92
CA ASP A 201 15.63 -5.77 -5.17
C ASP A 201 14.66 -5.98 -4.01
N TYR A 202 13.66 -6.83 -4.24
CA TYR A 202 12.62 -7.13 -3.27
C TYR A 202 13.17 -7.58 -1.90
N LYS A 203 14.26 -8.34 -1.85
CA LYS A 203 14.83 -8.80 -0.58
C LYS A 203 15.45 -7.64 0.20
N ASN A 204 16.12 -6.73 -0.49
CA ASN A 204 16.64 -5.50 0.11
C ASN A 204 15.51 -4.57 0.56
N ASP A 205 14.41 -4.48 -0.20
CA ASP A 205 13.20 -3.78 0.22
C ASP A 205 12.62 -4.39 1.50
N CYS A 206 12.58 -5.72 1.61
CA CYS A 206 12.14 -6.38 2.85
C CYS A 206 13.03 -6.03 4.05
N LEU A 207 14.36 -6.03 3.89
CA LEU A 207 15.29 -5.64 4.96
C LEU A 207 15.08 -4.18 5.36
N ASN A 208 14.88 -3.28 4.39
CA ASN A 208 14.65 -1.87 4.65
C ASN A 208 13.28 -1.61 5.31
N ASN A 209 12.22 -2.23 4.81
CA ASN A 209 10.88 -2.13 5.38
C ASN A 209 10.84 -2.68 6.80
N TYR A 210 11.53 -3.80 7.06
CA TYR A 210 11.70 -4.32 8.41
C TYR A 210 12.43 -3.32 9.32
N ARG A 211 13.53 -2.72 8.84
CA ARG A 211 14.31 -1.73 9.60
C ARG A 211 13.44 -0.54 10.02
N VAL A 212 12.76 0.09 9.06
CA VAL A 212 11.90 1.25 9.29
C VAL A 212 10.74 0.90 10.22
N ALA A 213 10.11 -0.24 10.01
CA ALA A 213 9.02 -0.71 10.87
C ALA A 213 9.50 -0.95 12.31
N MET A 214 10.66 -1.58 12.50
CA MET A 214 11.23 -1.80 13.84
C MET A 214 11.67 -0.50 14.52
N GLN A 215 12.12 0.50 13.75
CA GLN A 215 12.37 1.85 14.27
C GLN A 215 11.09 2.48 14.79
N ASN A 216 10.00 2.47 14.01
CA ASN A 216 8.70 3.00 14.43
C ASN A 216 8.15 2.28 15.69
N ILE A 217 8.32 0.96 15.77
CA ILE A 217 7.95 0.16 16.95
C ILE A 217 8.75 0.62 18.17
N ARG A 218 10.07 0.76 18.02
CA ARG A 218 10.96 1.19 19.09
C ARG A 218 10.63 2.61 19.55
N ASP A 219 10.45 3.55 18.63
CA ASP A 219 10.19 4.96 18.95
C ASP A 219 8.85 5.10 19.73
N TYR A 220 7.84 4.28 19.39
CA TYR A 220 6.60 4.19 20.17
C TYR A 220 6.81 3.54 21.55
N GLU A 221 7.50 2.41 21.64
CA GLU A 221 7.72 1.66 22.90
C GLU A 221 8.57 2.43 23.92
N PHE A 222 9.54 3.20 23.44
CA PHE A 222 10.38 4.06 24.28
C PHE A 222 9.76 5.43 24.55
N GLY A 223 8.63 5.77 23.92
CA GLY A 223 7.94 7.04 24.14
C GLY A 223 8.66 8.25 23.57
N GLU A 224 9.39 8.08 22.47
CA GLU A 224 10.03 9.15 21.69
C GLU A 224 9.01 10.01 20.94
N ILE A 225 7.78 9.50 20.79
CA ILE A 225 6.66 10.16 20.14
C ILE A 225 5.46 10.32 21.09
N GLU A 226 4.62 11.31 20.81
CA GLU A 226 3.37 11.55 21.54
C GLU A 226 2.45 10.33 21.46
N GLN A 227 2.01 9.83 22.61
CA GLN A 227 1.21 8.62 22.73
C GLN A 227 -0.28 8.91 22.49
N ASN A 228 -0.60 9.25 21.25
CA ASN A 228 -1.97 9.49 20.80
C ASN A 228 -2.52 8.31 19.96
N TYR A 229 -3.77 8.40 19.53
CA TYR A 229 -4.43 7.35 18.76
C TYR A 229 -3.75 7.07 17.41
N ASP A 230 -3.30 8.12 16.72
CA ASP A 230 -2.61 8.01 15.43
C ASP A 230 -1.24 7.33 15.58
N ALA A 231 -0.47 7.69 16.60
CA ALA A 231 0.78 7.02 16.95
C ALA A 231 0.56 5.54 17.27
N LYS A 232 -0.52 5.21 17.99
CA LYS A 232 -0.90 3.82 18.25
C LYS A 232 -1.26 3.07 16.95
N LYS A 233 -1.90 3.73 15.99
CA LYS A 233 -2.21 3.13 14.68
C LYS A 233 -0.95 2.83 13.89
N GLN A 234 -0.05 3.80 13.80
CA GLN A 234 1.26 3.62 13.16
C GLN A 234 2.07 2.49 13.83
N TYR A 235 2.00 2.37 15.16
CA TYR A 235 2.62 1.26 15.88
C TYR A 235 2.06 -0.12 15.47
N TYR A 236 0.73 -0.23 15.27
CA TYR A 236 0.10 -1.47 14.80
C TYR A 236 0.54 -1.78 13.36
N GLU A 237 0.46 -0.80 12.45
CA GLU A 237 0.90 -0.97 11.05
C GLU A 237 2.39 -1.34 10.95
N ALA A 238 3.23 -0.77 11.81
CA ALA A 238 4.65 -1.10 11.90
C ALA A 238 4.86 -2.55 12.38
N LYS A 239 4.08 -3.04 13.36
CA LYS A 239 4.14 -4.45 13.77
C LYS A 239 3.80 -5.41 12.65
N GLU A 240 2.74 -5.13 11.91
CA GLU A 240 2.35 -5.92 10.74
C GLU A 240 3.47 -5.93 9.69
N THR A 241 3.97 -4.74 9.33
CA THR A 241 5.04 -4.58 8.34
C THR A 241 6.31 -5.32 8.75
N ALA A 242 6.75 -5.17 10.01
CA ALA A 242 7.93 -5.87 10.52
C ALA A 242 7.75 -7.39 10.49
N ALA A 243 6.60 -7.91 10.93
CA ALA A 243 6.36 -9.35 11.01
C ALA A 243 6.29 -10.00 9.61
N ILE A 244 5.61 -9.36 8.67
CA ILE A 244 5.45 -9.86 7.31
C ILE A 244 6.78 -9.83 6.54
N ASN A 245 7.55 -8.74 6.61
CA ASN A 245 8.86 -8.68 5.95
C ASN A 245 9.86 -9.64 6.58
N LYS A 246 9.84 -9.79 7.91
CA LYS A 246 10.63 -10.81 8.62
C LYS A 246 10.32 -12.21 8.10
N TYR A 247 9.04 -12.53 7.90
CA TYR A 247 8.63 -13.83 7.37
C TYR A 247 9.26 -14.11 5.99
N ASP A 248 9.23 -13.14 5.07
CA ASP A 248 9.84 -13.30 3.75
C ASP A 248 11.36 -13.46 3.79
N ILE A 249 12.04 -12.69 4.64
CA ILE A 249 13.50 -12.80 4.83
C ILE A 249 13.86 -14.18 5.39
N GLU A 250 13.18 -14.63 6.45
CA GLU A 250 13.52 -15.87 7.14
C GLU A 250 13.20 -17.12 6.30
N ASN A 251 12.11 -17.10 5.53
CA ASN A 251 11.66 -18.23 4.73
C ASN A 251 12.10 -18.17 3.25
N GLY A 252 12.72 -17.07 2.82
CA GLY A 252 13.12 -16.88 1.41
C GLY A 252 11.94 -16.83 0.44
N THR A 253 10.79 -16.34 0.90
CA THR A 253 9.54 -16.23 0.12
C THR A 253 9.35 -14.82 -0.44
N THR A 254 8.29 -14.63 -1.22
CA THR A 254 7.86 -13.32 -1.74
C THR A 254 6.37 -13.07 -1.45
N VAL A 255 5.91 -13.44 -0.25
CA VAL A 255 4.48 -13.37 0.11
C VAL A 255 3.99 -11.95 0.34
N CYS A 256 4.86 -11.02 0.72
CA CYS A 256 4.52 -9.60 0.89
C CYS A 256 4.67 -8.76 -0.38
N ASP A 257 5.23 -9.32 -1.44
CA ASP A 257 5.37 -8.64 -2.73
C ASP A 257 4.00 -8.39 -3.35
N LYS A 258 3.62 -7.10 -3.36
CA LYS A 258 2.35 -6.62 -3.91
C LYS A 258 2.38 -6.43 -5.42
N THR A 259 3.56 -6.49 -6.05
CA THR A 259 3.76 -6.20 -7.47
C THR A 259 3.63 -7.43 -8.36
N ASN A 260 3.73 -8.63 -7.78
CA ASN A 260 3.54 -9.89 -8.49
C ASN A 260 2.06 -10.31 -8.64
N ALA A 261 1.81 -11.37 -9.44
CA ALA A 261 0.45 -11.70 -9.89
C ALA A 261 -0.50 -12.01 -8.73
N LYS A 262 0.03 -12.72 -7.72
CA LYS A 262 -0.71 -13.04 -6.51
C LYS A 262 -0.88 -11.81 -5.63
N GLY A 263 0.15 -10.98 -5.47
CA GLY A 263 0.10 -9.73 -4.72
C GLY A 263 -1.02 -8.81 -5.22
N ILE A 264 -1.05 -8.54 -6.52
CA ILE A 264 -2.11 -7.74 -7.17
C ILE A 264 -3.46 -8.42 -7.02
N MET A 265 -3.53 -9.76 -7.11
CA MET A 265 -4.79 -10.51 -6.88
C MET A 265 -5.32 -10.33 -5.45
N LEU A 266 -4.45 -10.39 -4.44
CA LEU A 266 -4.81 -10.17 -3.04
C LEU A 266 -5.30 -8.74 -2.79
N ASP A 267 -4.80 -7.77 -3.57
CA ASP A 267 -5.18 -6.35 -3.48
C ASP A 267 -6.21 -5.92 -4.54
N VAL A 268 -6.97 -6.84 -5.14
CA VAL A 268 -8.01 -6.54 -6.15
C VAL A 268 -9.02 -5.49 -5.68
N PHE A 269 -9.35 -5.47 -4.38
CA PHE A 269 -10.27 -4.51 -3.78
C PHE A 269 -9.64 -3.15 -3.48
N GLY A 270 -8.32 -3.00 -3.58
CA GLY A 270 -7.61 -1.72 -3.61
C GLY A 270 -7.38 -1.25 -5.04
N GLU A 271 -6.74 -2.10 -5.86
CA GLU A 271 -6.32 -1.80 -7.24
C GLU A 271 -7.50 -1.52 -8.19
N TYR A 272 -8.62 -2.23 -8.04
CA TYR A 272 -9.74 -2.16 -8.98
C TYR A 272 -11.05 -1.65 -8.33
N GLU A 273 -10.97 -1.06 -7.13
CA GLU A 273 -12.15 -0.64 -6.34
C GLU A 273 -13.06 0.33 -7.11
N ILE A 274 -12.48 1.34 -7.75
CA ILE A 274 -13.21 2.36 -8.49
C ILE A 274 -14.00 1.76 -9.65
N PHE A 275 -13.45 0.78 -10.36
CA PHE A 275 -14.12 0.13 -11.49
C PHE A 275 -15.29 -0.74 -11.00
N LEU A 276 -15.10 -1.47 -9.90
CA LEU A 276 -16.17 -2.21 -9.23
C LEU A 276 -17.33 -1.28 -8.85
N ILE A 277 -17.01 -0.19 -8.16
CA ILE A 277 -17.99 0.82 -7.71
C ILE A 277 -18.77 1.39 -8.89
N VAL A 278 -18.08 1.84 -9.95
CA VAL A 278 -18.74 2.38 -11.15
C VAL A 278 -19.70 1.34 -11.76
N MET A 279 -19.29 0.08 -11.91
CA MET A 279 -20.16 -0.97 -12.45
C MET A 279 -21.37 -1.26 -11.55
N PHE A 280 -21.20 -1.26 -10.23
CA PHE A 280 -22.29 -1.47 -9.27
C PHE A 280 -23.32 -0.35 -9.33
N MET A 281 -22.87 0.88 -9.49
CA MET A 281 -23.76 2.03 -9.56
C MET A 281 -24.43 2.17 -10.92
N MET A 282 -23.73 1.83 -12.00
CA MET A 282 -24.34 1.75 -13.32
C MET A 282 -25.45 0.72 -13.36
N THR A 283 -25.27 -0.45 -12.72
CA THR A 283 -26.30 -1.48 -12.66
C THR A 283 -27.47 -1.05 -11.77
N ALA A 284 -27.21 -0.63 -10.53
CA ALA A 284 -28.25 -0.19 -9.59
C ALA A 284 -28.98 1.09 -10.02
N GLY A 285 -28.27 2.05 -10.62
CA GLY A 285 -28.79 3.34 -11.07
C GLY A 285 -29.60 3.26 -12.36
N VAL A 286 -29.37 2.26 -13.22
CA VAL A 286 -30.09 2.13 -14.51
C VAL A 286 -31.30 1.19 -14.41
N ILE A 287 -31.26 0.18 -13.53
CA ILE A 287 -32.25 -0.93 -13.52
C ILE A 287 -33.71 -0.48 -13.31
N VAL A 288 -33.95 0.64 -12.61
CA VAL A 288 -35.29 1.20 -12.39
C VAL A 288 -35.59 2.34 -13.37
N SER A 289 -34.73 3.36 -13.43
CA SER A 289 -34.94 4.56 -14.27
C SER A 289 -35.16 4.25 -15.75
N GLU A 290 -34.47 3.25 -16.31
CA GLU A 290 -34.61 2.88 -17.72
C GLU A 290 -36.00 2.31 -18.05
N GLU A 291 -36.65 1.62 -17.11
CA GLU A 291 -38.01 1.10 -17.31
C GLU A 291 -39.05 2.22 -17.35
N PHE A 292 -38.81 3.30 -16.60
CA PHE A 292 -39.64 4.50 -16.66
C PHE A 292 -39.41 5.25 -17.98
N ASN A 293 -38.16 5.44 -18.39
CA ASN A 293 -37.82 6.16 -19.62
C ASN A 293 -38.34 5.47 -20.88
N LYS A 294 -38.34 4.12 -20.90
CA LYS A 294 -38.86 3.33 -22.04
C LYS A 294 -40.37 3.07 -21.96
N GLY A 295 -41.04 3.48 -20.88
CA GLY A 295 -42.46 3.17 -20.65
C GLY A 295 -42.78 1.69 -20.36
N THR A 296 -41.77 0.81 -20.34
CA THR A 296 -41.91 -0.64 -20.08
C THR A 296 -42.35 -0.95 -18.66
N ILE A 297 -42.25 0.01 -17.74
CA ILE A 297 -42.82 -0.08 -16.40
C ILE A 297 -44.33 -0.39 -16.42
N LYS A 298 -45.08 0.09 -17.43
CA LYS A 298 -46.52 -0.22 -17.60
C LYS A 298 -46.74 -1.72 -17.78
N LEU A 299 -45.97 -2.36 -18.65
CA LEU A 299 -46.05 -3.79 -18.93
C LEU A 299 -45.67 -4.64 -17.70
N LEU A 300 -44.76 -4.14 -16.87
CA LEU A 300 -44.37 -4.80 -15.62
C LEU A 300 -45.47 -4.72 -14.56
N LEU A 301 -46.21 -3.61 -14.48
CA LEU A 301 -47.26 -3.41 -13.48
C LEU A 301 -48.60 -4.10 -13.79
N ILE A 302 -48.83 -4.54 -15.03
CA ILE A 302 -50.02 -5.32 -15.41
C ILE A 302 -49.91 -6.78 -14.92
N LYS A 303 -48.69 -7.27 -14.67
CA LYS A 303 -48.48 -8.61 -14.11
C LYS A 303 -48.99 -8.71 -12.67
N PRO A 304 -49.46 -9.89 -12.21
CA PRO A 304 -50.02 -10.07 -10.86
C PRO A 304 -48.94 -10.12 -9.76
N TYR A 305 -47.97 -9.19 -9.79
CA TYR A 305 -46.93 -9.03 -8.77
C TYR A 305 -47.12 -7.71 -8.02
N LYS A 306 -46.93 -7.73 -6.70
CA LYS A 306 -46.94 -6.49 -5.89
C LYS A 306 -45.80 -5.57 -6.34
N ARG A 307 -46.04 -4.26 -6.40
CA ARG A 307 -45.02 -3.24 -6.76
C ARG A 307 -43.76 -3.35 -5.90
N SER A 308 -43.91 -3.60 -4.60
CA SER A 308 -42.79 -3.83 -3.68
C SER A 308 -41.96 -5.05 -4.07
N THR A 309 -42.59 -6.15 -4.49
CA THR A 309 -41.90 -7.36 -4.95
C THR A 309 -41.13 -7.11 -6.25
N ILE A 310 -41.65 -6.29 -7.16
CA ILE A 310 -40.95 -5.89 -8.38
C ILE A 310 -39.69 -5.09 -8.02
N LEU A 311 -39.82 -4.07 -7.17
CA LEU A 311 -38.69 -3.23 -6.76
C LEU A 311 -37.63 -4.03 -6.00
N ALA A 312 -38.04 -4.86 -5.02
CA ALA A 312 -37.15 -5.73 -4.28
C ALA A 312 -36.39 -6.71 -5.20
N SER A 313 -37.06 -7.28 -6.21
CA SER A 313 -36.40 -8.16 -7.17
C SER A 313 -35.30 -7.45 -7.96
N LYS A 314 -35.48 -6.18 -8.32
CA LYS A 314 -34.47 -5.36 -9.02
C LYS A 314 -33.29 -5.04 -8.11
N PHE A 315 -33.54 -4.69 -6.85
CA PHE A 315 -32.47 -4.45 -5.89
C PHE A 315 -31.63 -5.71 -5.65
N ILE A 316 -32.27 -6.86 -5.40
CA ILE A 316 -31.59 -8.16 -5.26
C ILE A 316 -30.81 -8.52 -6.52
N THR A 317 -31.38 -8.28 -7.71
CA THR A 317 -30.67 -8.50 -8.99
C THR A 317 -29.39 -7.68 -9.06
N SER A 318 -29.41 -6.43 -8.61
CA SER A 318 -28.23 -5.56 -8.61
C SER A 318 -27.13 -6.15 -7.73
N ILE A 319 -27.47 -6.65 -6.53
CA ILE A 319 -26.51 -7.32 -5.63
C ILE A 319 -25.92 -8.58 -6.28
N ILE A 320 -26.75 -9.41 -6.92
CA ILE A 320 -26.27 -10.61 -7.63
C ILE A 320 -25.30 -10.23 -8.75
N VAL A 321 -25.60 -9.18 -9.53
CA VAL A 321 -24.71 -8.69 -10.58
C VAL A 321 -23.39 -8.18 -9.99
N ALA A 322 -23.42 -7.49 -8.83
CA ALA A 322 -22.20 -7.05 -8.16
C ALA A 322 -21.29 -8.24 -7.79
N ILE A 323 -21.86 -9.31 -7.23
CA ILE A 323 -21.11 -10.55 -6.92
C ILE A 323 -20.50 -11.15 -8.19
N ILE A 324 -21.27 -11.24 -9.28
CA ILE A 324 -20.75 -11.77 -10.55
C ILE A 324 -19.62 -10.90 -11.10
N VAL A 325 -19.73 -9.58 -11.03
CA VAL A 325 -18.69 -8.65 -11.47
C VAL A 325 -17.41 -8.81 -10.64
N ILE A 326 -17.50 -8.97 -9.32
CA ILE A 326 -16.33 -9.25 -8.46
C ILE A 326 -15.64 -10.54 -8.92
N LEU A 327 -16.40 -11.62 -9.15
CA LEU A 327 -15.85 -12.90 -9.61
C LEU A 327 -15.19 -12.77 -11.00
N LEU A 328 -15.78 -11.98 -11.91
CA LEU A 328 -15.19 -11.73 -13.23
C LEU A 328 -13.88 -10.94 -13.12
N VAL A 329 -13.82 -9.91 -12.28
CA VAL A 329 -12.58 -9.12 -12.07
C VAL A 329 -11.49 -9.99 -11.44
N LEU A 330 -11.82 -10.83 -10.45
CA LEU A 330 -10.88 -11.79 -9.88
C LEU A 330 -10.36 -12.78 -10.93
N LEU A 331 -11.24 -13.30 -11.78
CA LEU A 331 -10.86 -14.21 -12.87
C LEU A 331 -9.98 -13.51 -13.91
N MET A 332 -10.32 -12.28 -14.31
CA MET A 332 -9.52 -11.47 -15.21
C MET A 332 -8.12 -11.24 -14.63
N GLN A 333 -8.02 -10.84 -13.35
CA GLN A 333 -6.73 -10.62 -12.71
C GLN A 333 -5.90 -11.91 -12.61
N PHE A 334 -6.53 -13.04 -12.27
CA PHE A 334 -5.84 -14.33 -12.24
C PHE A 334 -5.25 -14.70 -13.62
N VAL A 335 -6.04 -14.56 -14.69
CA VAL A 335 -5.59 -14.89 -16.06
C VAL A 335 -4.53 -13.89 -16.55
N VAL A 336 -4.79 -12.59 -16.44
CA VAL A 336 -3.89 -11.55 -16.94
C VAL A 336 -2.59 -11.51 -16.13
N GLY A 337 -2.67 -11.55 -14.81
CA GLY A 337 -1.49 -11.59 -13.95
C GLY A 337 -0.63 -12.83 -14.19
N GLY A 338 -1.25 -14.00 -14.34
CA GLY A 338 -0.53 -15.23 -14.67
C GLY A 338 0.14 -15.19 -16.05
N LEU A 339 -0.50 -14.59 -17.06
CA LEU A 339 0.08 -14.46 -18.41
C LEU A 339 1.22 -13.44 -18.48
N ILE A 340 1.11 -12.31 -17.77
CA ILE A 340 2.09 -11.22 -17.83
C ILE A 340 3.25 -11.47 -16.88
N GLN A 341 2.97 -11.81 -15.63
CA GLN A 341 3.97 -11.88 -14.56
C GLN A 341 4.39 -13.32 -14.20
N GLY A 342 3.65 -14.33 -14.68
CA GLY A 342 3.90 -15.73 -14.39
C GLY A 342 3.01 -16.28 -13.27
N PHE A 343 2.90 -17.61 -13.19
CA PHE A 343 2.04 -18.29 -12.22
C PHE A 343 2.76 -18.74 -10.94
N ASP A 344 4.08 -18.52 -10.84
CA ASP A 344 4.87 -19.04 -9.70
C ASP A 344 4.50 -18.40 -8.37
N SER A 345 4.16 -17.10 -8.36
CA SER A 345 3.73 -16.40 -7.14
C SER A 345 2.47 -17.01 -6.51
N PHE A 346 1.60 -17.67 -7.28
CA PHE A 346 0.41 -18.35 -6.75
C PHE A 346 0.74 -19.58 -5.88
N LYS A 347 1.95 -20.14 -5.99
CA LYS A 347 2.42 -21.26 -5.15
C LYS A 347 2.78 -20.80 -3.73
N ASN A 348 3.16 -19.55 -3.56
CA ASN A 348 3.48 -19.00 -2.25
C ASN A 348 2.25 -19.08 -1.34
N PRO A 349 2.40 -19.27 -0.01
CA PRO A 349 1.27 -19.23 0.90
C PRO A 349 0.65 -17.82 0.96
N THR A 350 -0.60 -17.70 1.42
CA THR A 350 -1.13 -16.39 1.83
C THR A 350 -0.95 -16.28 3.34
N ILE A 351 -0.36 -15.17 3.77
CA ILE A 351 -0.17 -14.86 5.18
C ILE A 351 -0.87 -13.54 5.52
N ILE A 352 -1.23 -13.41 6.79
CA ILE A 352 -1.69 -12.16 7.40
C ILE A 352 -0.98 -11.98 8.74
N TYR A 353 -0.90 -10.77 9.25
CA TYR A 353 -0.53 -10.52 10.63
C TYR A 353 -1.79 -10.42 11.50
N ASP A 354 -1.85 -11.19 12.58
CA ASP A 354 -2.97 -11.15 13.52
C ASP A 354 -2.51 -10.49 14.83
N HIS A 355 -2.99 -9.27 15.08
CA HIS A 355 -2.68 -8.46 16.25
C HIS A 355 -3.16 -9.10 17.56
N THR A 356 -4.14 -10.01 17.50
CA THR A 356 -4.68 -10.70 18.69
C THR A 356 -3.67 -11.71 19.24
N ILE A 357 -2.94 -12.40 18.35
CA ILE A 357 -1.88 -13.34 18.71
C ILE A 357 -0.47 -12.72 18.57
N ASN A 358 -0.39 -11.49 18.03
CA ASN A 358 0.83 -10.75 17.75
C ASN A 358 1.84 -11.57 16.92
N ASN A 359 1.34 -12.26 15.88
CA ASN A 359 2.15 -13.13 15.03
C ASN A 359 1.55 -13.30 13.63
N VAL A 360 2.36 -13.77 12.69
CA VAL A 360 1.95 -14.13 11.33
C VAL A 360 1.12 -15.42 11.34
N LYS A 361 0.05 -15.45 10.54
CA LYS A 361 -0.83 -16.60 10.38
C LYS A 361 -1.05 -16.91 8.90
N HIS A 362 -1.00 -18.21 8.59
CA HIS A 362 -1.36 -18.72 7.28
C HIS A 362 -2.88 -18.75 7.08
N ILE A 363 -3.33 -18.34 5.90
CA ILE A 363 -4.74 -18.39 5.51
C ILE A 363 -4.87 -18.90 4.08
N ASN A 364 -5.97 -19.58 3.79
CA ASN A 364 -6.30 -19.95 2.42
C ASN A 364 -6.57 -18.68 1.58
N THR A 365 -6.02 -18.62 0.36
CA THR A 365 -6.15 -17.47 -0.53
C THR A 365 -7.61 -17.13 -0.87
N ILE A 366 -8.44 -18.14 -1.15
CA ILE A 366 -9.86 -17.94 -1.47
C ILE A 366 -10.61 -17.44 -0.24
N GLN A 367 -10.31 -17.99 0.94
CA GLN A 367 -10.87 -17.52 2.20
C GLN A 367 -10.52 -16.05 2.45
N TYR A 368 -9.25 -15.65 2.25
CA TYR A 368 -8.82 -14.26 2.38
C TYR A 368 -9.61 -13.33 1.44
N LEU A 369 -9.68 -13.67 0.15
CA LEU A 369 -10.41 -12.87 -0.85
C LEU A 369 -11.90 -12.77 -0.53
N ALA A 370 -12.52 -13.86 -0.08
CA ALA A 370 -13.91 -13.85 0.34
C ALA A 370 -14.14 -12.97 1.58
N MET A 371 -13.23 -13.01 2.56
CA MET A 371 -13.29 -12.13 3.73
C MET A 371 -13.16 -10.66 3.31
N GLN A 372 -12.21 -10.32 2.43
CA GLN A 372 -12.08 -8.95 1.92
C GLN A 372 -13.33 -8.48 1.18
N ALA A 373 -13.88 -9.33 0.30
CA ALA A 373 -15.14 -9.04 -0.39
C ALA A 373 -16.30 -8.78 0.58
N LEU A 374 -16.43 -9.61 1.63
CA LEU A 374 -17.47 -9.47 2.65
C LEU A 374 -17.25 -8.24 3.54
N GLY A 375 -16.01 -7.90 3.88
CA GLY A 375 -15.67 -6.72 4.67
C GLY A 375 -15.97 -5.41 3.93
N LYS A 376 -15.78 -5.40 2.61
CA LYS A 376 -16.09 -4.26 1.72
C LYS A 376 -17.56 -4.24 1.25
N ALA A 377 -18.27 -5.37 1.31
CA ALA A 377 -19.65 -5.46 0.83
C ALA A 377 -20.61 -4.39 1.40
N PRO A 378 -20.57 -4.01 2.69
CA PRO A 378 -21.47 -2.99 3.23
C PRO A 378 -21.32 -1.63 2.54
N MET A 379 -20.08 -1.20 2.27
CA MET A 379 -19.78 0.01 1.49
C MET A 379 -20.39 -0.07 0.09
N TYR A 380 -20.17 -1.18 -0.63
CA TYR A 380 -20.73 -1.35 -1.98
C TYR A 380 -22.26 -1.36 -1.96
N ILE A 381 -22.88 -2.07 -1.02
CA ILE A 381 -24.34 -2.14 -0.89
C ILE A 381 -24.93 -0.76 -0.54
N LEU A 382 -24.27 0.03 0.31
CA LEU A 382 -24.70 1.39 0.64
C LEU A 382 -24.67 2.30 -0.58
N LEU A 383 -23.56 2.29 -1.35
CA LEU A 383 -23.45 3.08 -2.58
C LEU A 383 -24.46 2.65 -3.64
N MET A 384 -24.69 1.34 -3.77
CA MET A 384 -25.74 0.80 -4.64
C MET A 384 -27.13 1.21 -4.18
N THR A 385 -27.38 1.22 -2.87
CA THR A 385 -28.65 1.64 -2.29
C THR A 385 -28.91 3.12 -2.58
N LEU A 386 -27.88 3.96 -2.45
CA LEU A 386 -27.94 5.37 -2.80
C LEU A 386 -28.27 5.55 -4.29
N ALA A 387 -27.55 4.87 -5.17
CA ALA A 387 -27.79 4.94 -6.62
C ALA A 387 -29.20 4.45 -6.97
N PHE A 388 -29.63 3.34 -6.38
CA PHE A 388 -30.96 2.76 -6.59
C PHE A 388 -32.09 3.68 -6.09
N ALA A 389 -31.91 4.31 -4.93
CA ALA A 389 -32.84 5.25 -4.34
C ALA A 389 -33.02 6.48 -5.25
N PHE A 390 -31.92 7.14 -5.60
CA PHE A 390 -31.95 8.31 -6.48
C PHE A 390 -32.52 7.98 -7.87
N SER A 391 -32.16 6.82 -8.42
CA SER A 391 -32.72 6.33 -9.70
C SER A 391 -34.23 6.17 -9.64
N THR A 392 -34.74 5.59 -8.56
CA THR A 392 -36.18 5.33 -8.40
C THR A 392 -36.97 6.62 -8.16
N ILE A 393 -36.46 7.49 -7.29
CA ILE A 393 -37.11 8.74 -6.88
C ILE A 393 -37.14 9.72 -8.06
N PHE A 394 -35.97 10.02 -8.63
CA PHE A 394 -35.81 11.03 -9.66
C PHE A 394 -35.97 10.50 -11.09
N THR A 395 -36.03 9.18 -11.28
CA THR A 395 -36.15 8.57 -12.62
C THR A 395 -35.05 8.99 -13.59
N ASN A 396 -33.85 9.28 -13.06
CA ASN A 396 -32.69 9.71 -13.82
C ASN A 396 -31.48 8.84 -13.44
N SER A 397 -31.01 8.01 -14.39
CA SER A 397 -29.85 7.14 -14.19
C SER A 397 -28.54 7.92 -14.08
N ALA A 398 -28.36 8.98 -14.87
CA ALA A 398 -27.13 9.78 -14.86
C ALA A 398 -26.94 10.46 -13.51
N LEU A 399 -28.00 11.05 -12.96
CA LEU A 399 -27.99 11.68 -11.64
C LEU A 399 -27.71 10.66 -10.52
N ALA A 400 -28.34 9.48 -10.59
CA ALA A 400 -28.13 8.41 -9.63
C ALA A 400 -26.67 7.93 -9.59
N ILE A 401 -26.07 7.68 -10.76
CA ILE A 401 -24.67 7.25 -10.85
C ILE A 401 -23.74 8.37 -10.35
N THR A 402 -23.96 9.61 -10.80
CA THR A 402 -23.07 10.74 -10.47
C THR A 402 -23.06 11.04 -8.98
N ILE A 403 -24.22 11.15 -8.33
CA ILE A 403 -24.31 11.49 -6.90
C ILE A 403 -23.65 10.43 -6.04
N SER A 404 -23.89 9.15 -6.35
CA SER A 404 -23.28 8.09 -5.57
C SER A 404 -21.76 8.04 -5.77
N LEU A 405 -21.25 8.44 -6.96
CA LEU A 405 -19.82 8.39 -7.27
C LEU A 405 -19.12 9.51 -6.52
N LEU A 406 -19.73 10.69 -6.54
CA LEU A 406 -19.32 11.83 -5.72
C LEU A 406 -19.36 11.49 -4.23
N GLY A 407 -20.34 10.71 -3.78
CA GLY A 407 -20.39 10.20 -2.41
C GLY A 407 -19.20 9.31 -2.05
N TYR A 408 -18.76 8.45 -2.97
CA TYR A 408 -17.54 7.64 -2.79
C TYR A 408 -16.28 8.50 -2.83
N MET A 409 -16.06 9.30 -3.88
CA MET A 409 -14.85 10.12 -4.00
C MET A 409 -14.74 11.14 -2.86
N GLY A 410 -15.85 11.75 -2.49
CA GLY A 410 -15.95 12.72 -1.41
C GLY A 410 -15.72 12.12 -0.03
N SER A 411 -15.85 10.80 0.16
CA SER A 411 -15.67 10.20 1.48
C SER A 411 -14.25 10.34 2.02
N SER A 412 -13.25 10.23 1.13
CA SER A 412 -11.83 10.39 1.50
C SER A 412 -11.57 11.81 1.98
N VAL A 413 -12.05 12.80 1.24
CA VAL A 413 -11.96 14.22 1.57
C VAL A 413 -12.68 14.53 2.88
N ILE A 414 -13.91 14.03 3.04
CA ILE A 414 -14.71 14.21 4.27
C ILE A 414 -13.99 13.62 5.48
N ASN A 415 -13.50 12.38 5.38
CA ASN A 415 -12.81 11.72 6.48
C ASN A 415 -11.50 12.44 6.83
N MET A 416 -10.71 12.85 5.84
CA MET A 416 -9.47 13.60 6.04
C MET A 416 -9.72 14.95 6.72
N LEU A 417 -10.69 15.72 6.24
CA LEU A 417 -11.07 17.00 6.85
C LEU A 417 -11.57 16.79 8.28
N ALA A 418 -12.32 15.71 8.53
CA ALA A 418 -12.84 15.42 9.85
C ALA A 418 -11.74 15.06 10.87
N LEU A 419 -10.70 14.32 10.45
CA LEU A 419 -9.53 14.04 11.29
C LEU A 419 -8.75 15.33 11.60
N ASN A 420 -8.47 16.14 10.57
CA ASN A 420 -7.73 17.41 10.73
C ASN A 420 -8.45 18.43 11.61
N LEU A 421 -9.78 18.52 11.48
CA LEU A 421 -10.63 19.42 12.26
C LEU A 421 -11.12 18.79 13.59
N LYS A 422 -10.70 17.57 13.93
CA LYS A 422 -11.08 16.82 15.13
C LYS A 422 -12.60 16.77 15.35
N LEU A 423 -13.35 16.49 14.28
CA LEU A 423 -14.82 16.50 14.28
C LEU A 423 -15.39 15.23 14.93
N ASN A 424 -15.62 15.27 16.24
CA ASN A 424 -16.13 14.12 17.00
C ASN A 424 -17.48 13.55 16.53
N TRP A 425 -18.29 14.32 15.81
CA TRP A 425 -19.58 13.87 15.27
C TRP A 425 -19.44 13.02 14.00
N ILE A 426 -18.26 13.02 13.35
CA ILE A 426 -18.05 12.32 12.08
C ILE A 426 -18.27 10.81 12.20
N LYS A 427 -18.06 10.25 13.40
CA LYS A 427 -18.32 8.83 13.68
C LYS A 427 -19.77 8.40 13.43
N TYR A 428 -20.73 9.33 13.40
CA TYR A 428 -22.14 9.04 13.07
C TYR A 428 -22.43 9.19 11.56
N PHE A 429 -21.48 9.70 10.80
CA PHE A 429 -21.55 9.69 9.34
C PHE A 429 -21.27 8.28 8.82
N VAL A 430 -21.74 7.98 7.62
CA VAL A 430 -21.65 6.61 7.09
C VAL A 430 -20.24 6.22 6.66
N THR A 431 -19.42 7.19 6.22
CA THR A 431 -18.12 6.93 5.60
C THR A 431 -17.03 6.43 6.54
N PRO A 432 -17.00 6.75 7.85
CA PRO A 432 -16.09 6.07 8.78
C PRO A 432 -16.47 4.62 9.10
N ASN A 433 -17.72 4.21 8.81
CA ASN A 433 -18.29 2.96 9.32
C ASN A 433 -18.47 1.88 8.26
N TRP A 434 -18.40 2.23 6.98
CA TRP A 434 -18.82 1.35 5.89
C TRP A 434 -17.79 0.28 5.48
N ASN A 435 -16.53 0.41 5.91
CA ASN A 435 -15.43 -0.48 5.55
C ASN A 435 -15.11 -1.37 6.76
N LEU A 436 -15.61 -2.60 6.75
CA LEU A 436 -15.45 -3.49 7.90
C LEU A 436 -14.11 -4.24 7.90
N THR A 437 -13.30 -4.12 6.85
CA THR A 437 -11.97 -4.77 6.80
C THR A 437 -11.04 -4.23 7.89
N GLU A 438 -11.28 -3.01 8.37
CA GLU A 438 -10.51 -2.39 9.47
C GLU A 438 -10.61 -3.16 10.80
N TYR A 439 -11.66 -3.97 10.99
CA TYR A 439 -11.87 -4.78 12.20
C TYR A 439 -11.28 -6.18 12.08
N PHE A 440 -10.74 -6.55 10.93
CA PHE A 440 -10.13 -7.87 10.77
C PHE A 440 -8.79 -7.93 11.49
N TRP A 441 -8.42 -9.14 11.90
CA TRP A 441 -7.10 -9.46 12.45
C TRP A 441 -6.67 -8.67 13.69
N GLY A 442 -7.62 -8.12 14.45
CA GLY A 442 -7.33 -7.37 15.67
C GLY A 442 -6.70 -6.00 15.44
N GLY A 443 -6.76 -5.49 14.20
CA GLY A 443 -6.35 -4.13 13.87
C GLY A 443 -7.20 -3.08 14.60
N ILE A 444 -6.71 -1.84 14.63
CA ILE A 444 -7.47 -0.72 15.15
C ILE A 444 -8.03 0.12 13.99
N PRO A 445 -9.29 0.59 14.09
CA PRO A 445 -9.93 1.33 13.01
C PRO A 445 -9.30 2.70 12.77
N THR A 446 -9.67 3.34 11.66
CA THR A 446 -9.14 4.67 11.31
C THR A 446 -9.59 5.76 12.29
N PHE A 447 -10.80 5.63 12.85
CA PHE A 447 -11.33 6.61 13.80
C PHE A 447 -11.35 6.04 15.21
N GLU A 448 -11.01 6.87 16.19
CA GLU A 448 -11.10 6.47 17.59
C GLU A 448 -12.57 6.27 18.02
N GLY A 449 -12.81 5.21 18.79
CA GLY A 449 -14.10 4.96 19.42
C GLY A 449 -15.19 4.35 18.51
N ILE A 450 -14.86 3.95 17.28
CA ILE A 450 -15.76 3.12 16.45
C ILE A 450 -15.50 1.63 16.69
N THR A 451 -16.57 0.86 16.77
CA THR A 451 -16.51 -0.60 16.98
C THR A 451 -17.33 -1.31 15.91
N LEU A 452 -17.04 -2.58 15.65
CA LEU A 452 -17.76 -3.36 14.64
C LEU A 452 -19.30 -3.32 14.82
N PRO A 453 -19.88 -3.54 16.02
CA PRO A 453 -21.33 -3.43 16.21
C PRO A 453 -21.86 -2.01 15.97
N PHE A 454 -21.11 -0.98 16.38
CA PHE A 454 -21.47 0.41 16.14
C PHE A 454 -21.54 0.72 14.64
N SER A 455 -20.53 0.30 13.89
CA SER A 455 -20.46 0.53 12.44
C SER A 455 -21.56 -0.21 11.69
N ILE A 456 -21.85 -1.46 12.06
CA ILE A 456 -22.99 -2.21 11.50
C ILE A 456 -24.31 -1.48 11.78
N ALA A 457 -24.52 -0.96 13.00
CA ALA A 457 -25.73 -0.22 13.34
C ALA A 457 -25.89 1.04 12.47
N ILE A 458 -24.81 1.82 12.30
CA ILE A 458 -24.81 3.02 11.43
C ILE A 458 -25.14 2.63 9.97
N ILE A 459 -24.49 1.60 9.43
CA ILE A 459 -24.76 1.11 8.07
C ILE A 459 -26.25 0.77 7.90
N VAL A 460 -26.83 0.02 8.83
CA VAL A 460 -28.24 -0.40 8.77
C VAL A 460 -29.18 0.81 8.85
N ILE A 461 -28.91 1.78 9.73
CA ILE A 461 -29.69 3.00 9.85
C ILE A 461 -29.72 3.77 8.52
N TYR A 462 -28.56 4.00 7.90
CA TYR A 462 -28.49 4.70 6.60
C TYR A 462 -29.17 3.91 5.48
N MET A 463 -29.04 2.58 5.45
CA MET A 463 -29.78 1.75 4.50
C MET A 463 -31.30 1.90 4.67
N VAL A 464 -31.82 1.88 5.90
CA VAL A 464 -33.25 2.05 6.18
C VAL A 464 -33.73 3.44 5.76
N ILE A 465 -32.97 4.49 6.10
CA ILE A 465 -33.27 5.88 5.72
C ILE A 465 -33.37 6.04 4.21
N MET A 466 -32.56 5.33 3.42
CA MET A 466 -32.61 5.39 1.95
C MET A 466 -33.69 4.47 1.35
N LEU A 467 -33.83 3.24 1.84
CA LEU A 467 -34.74 2.24 1.25
C LEU A 467 -36.20 2.53 1.57
N VAL A 468 -36.54 2.94 2.80
CA VAL A 468 -37.95 3.15 3.19
C VAL A 468 -38.63 4.21 2.31
N PRO A 469 -38.07 5.42 2.13
CA PRO A 469 -38.66 6.41 1.22
C PRO A 469 -38.70 5.91 -0.22
N THR A 470 -37.67 5.19 -0.67
CA THR A 470 -37.62 4.63 -2.02
C THR A 470 -38.78 3.68 -2.30
N PHE A 471 -39.08 2.77 -1.38
CA PHE A 471 -40.21 1.83 -1.50
C PHE A 471 -41.56 2.55 -1.42
N ILE A 472 -41.71 3.52 -0.51
CA ILE A 472 -42.96 4.29 -0.37
C ILE A 472 -43.24 5.09 -1.66
N ILE A 473 -42.23 5.81 -2.17
CA ILE A 473 -42.36 6.61 -3.38
C ILE A 473 -42.68 5.71 -4.57
N PHE A 474 -41.98 4.60 -4.78
CA PHE A 474 -42.25 3.70 -5.89
C PHE A 474 -43.68 3.13 -5.87
N GLN A 475 -44.20 2.81 -4.68
CA GLN A 475 -45.58 2.32 -4.54
C GLN A 475 -46.60 3.39 -4.93
N LYS A 476 -46.39 4.63 -4.49
CA LYS A 476 -47.30 5.78 -4.72
C LYS A 476 -47.09 6.48 -6.06
N LYS A 477 -46.00 6.19 -6.79
CA LYS A 477 -45.66 6.87 -8.04
C LYS A 477 -46.73 6.55 -9.10
N ASN A 478 -47.39 7.60 -9.57
CA ASN A 478 -48.33 7.51 -10.69
C ASN A 478 -47.55 7.31 -11.99
N ILE A 479 -47.98 6.36 -12.81
CA ILE A 479 -47.43 6.22 -14.16
C ILE A 479 -48.18 7.18 -15.06
N LYS A 480 -47.54 8.30 -15.43
CA LYS A 480 -48.11 9.25 -16.39
C LYS A 480 -48.29 8.57 -17.76
N ASN A 481 -49.43 8.83 -18.42
CA ASN A 481 -49.55 8.62 -19.85
C ASN A 481 -48.78 9.76 -20.52
N ILE A 482 -47.59 9.44 -21.04
CA ILE A 482 -47.01 10.15 -22.17
C ILE A 482 -47.33 9.28 -23.38
#